data_AF-A0A497PHL0-F1
#
_entry.id   AF-A0A497PHL0-F1
#
_cell.length_a   1.000
_cell.length_b   1.000
_cell.length_c   1.000
_cell.angle_alpha   90.00
_cell.angle_beta   90.00
_cell.angle_gamma   90.00
#
_symmetry.space_group_name_H-M   'P 1'
#
loop_
_entity.id
_entity.type
_entity.pdbx_description
1 polymer ?
#
loop_
_entity_poly.entity_id
_entity_poly.type
_entity_poly.pdbx_seq_one_letter_code
_entity_poly.pdbx_strand_id
1 'polypeptide(L)'
;MGYVVISLFDGISCGQIAFQKAGISVKRYYASEISKTAIAITQKNFPNTIQLGDVNDWKSWNIDIDPGDKLIILGGSPCQGFSHSGKGLNFQDPRSKLFFTFVDILNQYKPDYWLLENVIMKDVWRDTITQHLPGNPKPIFIDSAVLAPSMRKRNYWSNFIPANFTITTPKNKKSFSSYLDPSQDKSGRSWKPANIVGRKLDSKGVRKDYDPNIKITQVLTVRKNAELLNCLTTVQKDTILSVHPSGTKYIDVYNT
;
A
#
# COMPACT_ATOMS: atom_id res chain seq x y z
N MET A 1 -15.16 -2.69 -28.20
CA MET A 1 -15.56 -2.92 -26.80
C MET A 1 -14.34 -3.39 -26.03
N GLY A 2 -13.79 -2.53 -25.19
CA GLY A 2 -12.62 -2.82 -24.36
C GLY A 2 -12.66 -2.02 -23.06
N TYR A 3 -11.65 -2.20 -22.21
CA TYR A 3 -11.52 -1.45 -20.96
C TYR A 3 -10.65 -0.22 -21.15
N VAL A 4 -11.15 0.94 -20.72
CA VAL A 4 -10.37 2.17 -20.57
C VAL A 4 -10.15 2.38 -19.08
N VAL A 5 -8.91 2.65 -18.69
CA VAL A 5 -8.53 2.82 -17.28
C VAL A 5 -8.03 4.23 -17.04
N ILE A 6 -8.54 4.88 -15.99
CA ILE A 6 -7.93 6.07 -15.39
C ILE A 6 -7.38 5.63 -14.02
N SER A 7 -6.06 5.61 -13.88
CA SER A 7 -5.38 5.30 -12.62
C SER A 7 -4.88 6.59 -11.98
N LEU A 8 -5.50 6.95 -10.86
CA LEU A 8 -5.18 8.13 -10.08
C LEU A 8 -4.16 7.77 -9.00
N PHE A 9 -3.11 8.59 -8.84
CA PHE A 9 -2.01 8.29 -7.93
C PHE A 9 -1.34 6.95 -8.30
N ASP A 10 -1.04 6.76 -9.58
CA ASP A 10 -0.68 5.46 -10.17
C ASP A 10 0.58 4.84 -9.58
N GLY A 11 1.51 5.67 -9.08
CA GLY A 11 2.80 5.23 -8.61
C GLY A 11 3.56 4.53 -9.73
N ILE A 12 3.90 3.26 -9.52
CA ILE A 12 4.70 2.45 -10.44
C ILE A 12 3.86 1.52 -11.32
N SER A 13 2.60 1.89 -11.61
CA SER A 13 1.66 1.11 -12.43
C SER A 13 1.37 -0.31 -11.96
N CYS A 14 1.16 -0.48 -10.65
CA CYS A 14 0.72 -1.77 -10.10
C CYS A 14 -0.63 -2.23 -10.71
N GLY A 15 -1.50 -1.30 -11.10
CA GLY A 15 -2.78 -1.59 -11.77
C GLY A 15 -2.60 -2.33 -13.09
N GLN A 16 -1.68 -1.87 -13.94
CA GLN A 16 -1.32 -2.55 -15.21
C GLN A 16 -0.92 -4.01 -14.99
N ILE A 17 -0.04 -4.26 -14.00
CA ILE A 17 0.40 -5.62 -13.65
C ILE A 17 -0.80 -6.48 -13.20
N ALA A 18 -1.72 -5.90 -12.42
CA ALA A 18 -2.91 -6.61 -11.96
C ALA A 18 -3.83 -7.01 -13.13
N PHE A 19 -4.10 -6.10 -14.08
CA PHE A 19 -4.89 -6.42 -15.27
C PHE A 19 -4.23 -7.50 -16.13
N GLN A 20 -2.93 -7.40 -16.38
CA GLN A 20 -2.18 -8.40 -17.13
C GLN A 20 -2.27 -9.79 -16.47
N LYS A 21 -2.08 -9.86 -15.14
CA LYS A 21 -2.18 -11.12 -14.39
C LYS A 21 -3.60 -11.68 -14.33
N ALA A 22 -4.61 -10.83 -14.41
CA ALA A 22 -6.00 -11.24 -14.49
C ALA A 22 -6.44 -11.65 -15.90
N GLY A 23 -5.58 -11.48 -16.92
CA GLY A 23 -5.92 -11.74 -18.32
C GLY A 23 -6.91 -10.71 -18.90
N ILE A 24 -7.00 -9.53 -18.30
CA ILE A 24 -7.90 -8.45 -18.75
C ILE A 24 -7.13 -7.54 -19.72
N SER A 25 -7.63 -7.46 -20.96
CA SER A 25 -7.05 -6.58 -21.98
C SER A 25 -7.52 -5.13 -21.79
N VAL A 26 -6.59 -4.23 -21.50
CA VAL A 26 -6.84 -2.79 -21.38
C VAL A 26 -6.53 -2.11 -22.69
N LYS A 27 -7.52 -1.41 -23.24
CA LYS A 27 -7.43 -0.70 -24.53
C LYS A 27 -6.61 0.59 -24.41
N ARG A 28 -6.90 1.40 -23.39
CA ARG A 28 -6.18 2.64 -23.08
C ARG A 28 -5.99 2.73 -21.57
N TYR A 29 -4.78 3.08 -21.14
CA TYR A 29 -4.47 3.30 -19.73
C TYR A 29 -3.92 4.72 -19.55
N TYR A 30 -4.69 5.52 -18.82
CA TYR A 30 -4.34 6.87 -18.43
C TYR A 30 -3.86 6.87 -16.98
N ALA A 31 -2.67 7.42 -16.72
CA ALA A 31 -2.06 7.45 -15.39
C ALA A 31 -1.86 8.90 -14.94
N SER A 32 -2.43 9.27 -13.80
CA SER A 32 -2.12 10.53 -13.11
C SER A 32 -1.09 10.26 -12.02
N GLU A 33 0.11 10.81 -12.22
CA GLU A 33 1.27 10.68 -11.34
C GLU A 33 2.19 11.90 -11.54
N ILE A 34 2.86 12.34 -10.48
CA ILE A 34 3.76 13.51 -10.49
C ILE A 34 5.22 13.13 -10.20
N SER A 35 5.45 11.96 -9.59
CA SER A 35 6.78 11.44 -9.30
C SER A 35 7.48 11.05 -10.59
N LYS A 36 8.47 11.85 -11.00
CA LYS A 36 9.29 11.58 -12.20
C LYS A 36 9.88 10.17 -12.22
N THR A 37 10.31 9.67 -11.06
CA THR A 37 10.85 8.30 -10.93
C THR A 37 9.78 7.26 -11.18
N ALA A 38 8.57 7.45 -10.64
CA ALA A 38 7.48 6.50 -10.81
C ALA A 38 7.00 6.47 -12.27
N ILE A 39 6.84 7.66 -12.88
CA ILE A 39 6.54 7.82 -14.31
C ILE A 39 7.60 7.13 -15.19
N ALA A 40 8.89 7.30 -14.87
CA ALA A 40 9.97 6.66 -15.62
C ALA A 40 9.92 5.13 -15.53
N ILE A 41 9.58 4.58 -14.35
CA ILE A 41 9.37 3.14 -14.17
C ILE A 41 8.18 2.66 -15.00
N THR A 42 7.06 3.39 -14.96
CA THR A 42 5.87 3.09 -15.77
C THR A 42 6.21 3.09 -17.24
N GLN A 43 6.81 4.16 -17.77
CA GLN A 43 7.12 4.29 -19.19
C GLN A 43 8.12 3.24 -19.68
N LYS A 44 9.07 2.82 -18.83
CA LYS A 44 9.99 1.74 -19.16
C LYS A 44 9.27 0.40 -19.35
N ASN A 45 8.27 0.08 -18.52
CA ASN A 45 7.60 -1.21 -18.53
C ASN A 45 6.33 -1.23 -19.40
N PHE A 46 5.68 -0.08 -19.55
CA PHE A 46 4.39 0.12 -20.19
C PHE A 46 4.40 1.41 -21.03
N PRO A 47 5.16 1.45 -22.15
CA PRO A 47 5.44 2.67 -22.91
C PRO A 47 4.19 3.32 -23.56
N ASN A 48 3.09 2.56 -23.67
CA ASN A 48 1.83 3.07 -24.21
C ASN A 48 0.95 3.74 -23.14
N THR A 49 1.42 3.84 -21.90
CA THR A 49 0.69 4.51 -20.82
C THR A 49 0.64 6.01 -21.08
N ILE A 50 -0.57 6.58 -21.08
CA ILE A 50 -0.78 8.01 -21.29
C ILE A 50 -0.63 8.73 -19.93
N GLN A 51 0.39 9.56 -19.79
CA GLN A 51 0.66 10.28 -18.55
C GLN A 51 -0.14 11.58 -18.52
N LEU A 52 -1.00 11.69 -17.52
CA LEU A 52 -1.90 12.82 -17.31
C LEU A 52 -1.31 13.90 -16.41
N GLY A 53 -0.21 13.60 -15.70
CA GLY A 53 0.42 14.52 -14.75
C GLY A 53 -0.36 14.68 -13.45
N ASP A 54 -0.40 15.91 -12.93
CA ASP A 54 -1.05 16.22 -11.65
C ASP A 54 -2.56 16.01 -11.73
N VAL A 55 -3.10 15.28 -10.74
CA VAL A 55 -4.53 15.00 -10.65
C VAL A 55 -5.38 16.26 -10.50
N ASN A 56 -4.81 17.37 -10.02
CA ASN A 56 -5.55 18.63 -9.89
C ASN A 56 -5.94 19.23 -11.26
N ASP A 57 -5.27 18.84 -12.33
CA ASP A 57 -5.54 19.30 -13.69
C ASP A 57 -6.62 18.48 -14.41
N TRP A 58 -7.32 17.60 -13.68
CA TRP A 58 -8.25 16.61 -14.25
C TRP A 58 -9.34 17.16 -15.16
N LYS A 59 -9.75 18.41 -14.93
CA LYS A 59 -10.76 19.10 -15.75
C LYS A 59 -10.29 19.41 -17.17
N SER A 60 -8.98 19.44 -17.40
CA SER A 60 -8.38 19.65 -18.73
C SER A 60 -8.06 18.36 -19.46
N TRP A 61 -8.20 17.20 -18.80
CA TRP A 61 -7.88 15.93 -19.42
C TRP A 61 -8.87 15.58 -20.53
N ASN A 62 -8.33 15.15 -21.67
CA ASN A 62 -9.11 14.59 -22.75
C ASN A 62 -9.01 13.06 -22.70
N ILE A 63 -10.02 12.41 -22.10
CA ILE A 63 -10.07 10.95 -21.98
C ILE A 63 -10.91 10.39 -23.12
N ASP A 64 -10.28 9.59 -23.96
CA ASP A 64 -10.91 9.01 -25.15
C ASP A 64 -11.57 7.66 -24.81
N ILE A 65 -12.90 7.68 -24.74
CA ILE A 65 -13.75 6.54 -24.41
C ILE A 65 -14.70 6.32 -25.59
N ASP A 66 -14.46 5.26 -26.36
CA ASP A 66 -15.30 4.96 -27.52
C ASP A 66 -16.67 4.39 -27.08
N PRO A 67 -17.73 4.57 -27.88
CA PRO A 67 -19.03 3.96 -27.61
C PRO A 67 -18.92 2.45 -27.34
N GLY A 68 -19.43 2.02 -26.18
CA GLY A 68 -19.41 0.63 -25.72
C GLY A 68 -18.18 0.22 -24.90
N ASP A 69 -17.13 1.03 -24.82
CA ASP A 69 -16.02 0.76 -23.90
C ASP A 69 -16.45 0.88 -22.44
N LYS A 70 -15.77 0.13 -21.56
CA LYS A 70 -16.02 0.09 -20.12
C LYS A 70 -14.96 0.91 -19.39
N LEU A 71 -15.40 1.89 -18.60
CA LEU A 71 -14.49 2.76 -17.86
C LEU A 71 -14.20 2.19 -16.46
N ILE A 72 -12.91 2.14 -16.13
CA ILE A 72 -12.42 1.76 -14.80
C ILE A 72 -11.64 2.93 -14.20
N ILE A 73 -11.94 3.30 -12.95
CA ILE A 73 -11.16 4.30 -12.21
C ILE A 73 -10.52 3.68 -10.97
N LEU A 74 -9.20 3.72 -10.89
CA LEU A 74 -8.42 3.21 -9.76
C LEU A 74 -7.81 4.37 -8.98
N GLY A 75 -7.66 4.22 -7.66
CA GLY A 75 -7.02 5.25 -6.83
C GLY A 75 -6.40 4.72 -5.54
N GLY A 76 -5.25 5.28 -5.17
CA GLY A 76 -4.60 5.09 -3.86
C GLY A 76 -4.20 6.43 -3.26
N SER A 77 -5.17 7.24 -2.86
CA SER A 77 -4.92 8.63 -2.45
C SER A 77 -3.94 8.72 -1.26
N PRO A 78 -3.06 9.74 -1.21
CA PRO A 78 -2.07 9.86 -0.15
C PRO A 78 -2.71 10.02 1.25
N CYS A 79 -2.38 9.09 2.14
CA CYS A 79 -3.06 8.88 3.42
C CYS A 79 -2.59 9.77 4.59
N GLN A 80 -1.69 10.73 4.39
CA GLN A 80 -0.97 11.34 5.51
C GLN A 80 -1.88 12.11 6.50
N GLY A 81 -3.02 12.64 6.06
CA GLY A 81 -4.03 13.25 6.94
C GLY A 81 -4.92 12.26 7.71
N PHE A 82 -5.01 11.00 7.30
CA PHE A 82 -5.96 10.01 7.84
C PHE A 82 -5.32 8.95 8.75
N SER A 83 -3.99 8.88 8.76
CA SER A 83 -3.24 7.87 9.52
C SER A 83 -3.27 8.12 11.03
N HIS A 84 -3.07 7.07 11.83
CA HIS A 84 -3.01 7.11 13.30
C HIS A 84 -1.99 8.12 13.87
N SER A 85 -1.02 8.55 13.05
CA SER A 85 0.04 9.50 13.41
C SER A 85 -0.25 10.95 12.96
N GLY A 86 -1.37 11.22 12.28
CA GLY A 86 -1.79 12.55 11.83
C GLY A 86 -2.72 13.25 12.83
N LYS A 87 -2.84 14.59 12.73
CA LYS A 87 -3.69 15.44 13.59
C LYS A 87 -5.21 15.30 13.32
N GLY A 88 -5.66 14.14 12.85
CA GLY A 88 -7.05 13.88 12.44
C GLY A 88 -7.37 14.36 11.02
N LEU A 89 -8.61 14.11 10.57
CA LEU A 89 -9.19 14.66 9.34
C LEU A 89 -9.19 16.19 9.45
N ASN A 90 -8.09 16.80 9.03
CA ASN A 90 -8.13 18.20 8.71
C ASN A 90 -8.58 18.31 7.26
N PHE A 91 -9.86 18.65 7.04
CA PHE A 91 -10.37 18.95 5.70
C PHE A 91 -9.63 20.11 5.03
N GLN A 92 -8.84 20.88 5.80
CA GLN A 92 -7.92 21.91 5.31
C GLN A 92 -6.52 21.38 4.98
N ASP A 93 -6.20 20.10 5.24
CA ASP A 93 -4.92 19.50 4.78
C ASP A 93 -4.99 19.34 3.26
N PRO A 94 -4.06 19.95 2.49
CA PRO A 94 -4.01 19.83 1.04
C PRO A 94 -3.95 18.38 0.54
N ARG A 95 -3.49 17.42 1.35
CA ARG A 95 -3.45 15.99 1.00
C ARG A 95 -4.80 15.30 1.16
N SER A 96 -5.62 15.76 2.10
CA SER A 96 -7.03 15.31 2.22
C SER A 96 -7.89 15.84 1.08
N LYS A 97 -7.50 16.96 0.45
CA LYS A 97 -8.12 17.48 -0.78
C LYS A 97 -8.09 16.47 -1.93
N LEU A 98 -7.03 15.69 -2.05
CA LEU A 98 -6.85 14.72 -3.14
C LEU A 98 -7.87 13.57 -3.10
N PHE A 99 -8.39 13.23 -1.91
CA PHE A 99 -9.52 12.31 -1.79
C PHE A 99 -10.79 12.91 -2.42
N PHE A 100 -11.08 14.19 -2.16
CA PHE A 100 -12.23 14.85 -2.79
C PHE A 100 -12.06 15.00 -4.29
N THR A 101 -10.83 15.25 -4.78
CA THR A 101 -10.54 15.22 -6.21
C THR A 101 -10.88 13.85 -6.83
N PHE A 102 -10.56 12.75 -6.14
CA PHE A 102 -10.98 11.41 -6.59
C PHE A 102 -12.51 11.28 -6.66
N VAL A 103 -13.23 11.74 -5.63
CA VAL A 103 -14.70 11.73 -5.60
C VAL A 103 -15.30 12.57 -6.73
N ASP A 104 -14.77 13.76 -6.98
CA ASP A 104 -15.20 14.64 -8.07
C ASP A 104 -15.02 13.98 -9.43
N ILE A 105 -13.88 13.31 -9.65
CA ILE A 105 -13.61 12.55 -10.88
C ILE A 105 -14.61 11.39 -11.02
N LEU A 106 -14.90 10.64 -9.95
CA LEU A 106 -15.93 9.59 -10.01
C LEU A 106 -17.31 10.15 -10.39
N ASN A 107 -17.69 11.29 -9.81
CA ASN A 107 -18.98 11.93 -10.08
C ASN A 107 -19.08 12.48 -11.50
N GLN A 108 -17.97 12.99 -12.06
CA GLN A 108 -17.91 13.46 -13.44
C GLN A 108 -17.98 12.29 -14.42
N TYR A 109 -17.09 11.31 -14.28
CA TYR A 109 -16.91 10.26 -15.28
C TYR A 109 -17.87 9.08 -15.13
N LYS A 110 -18.49 8.91 -13.94
CA LYS A 110 -19.47 7.85 -13.63
C LYS A 110 -19.04 6.48 -14.17
N PRO A 111 -17.86 5.97 -13.75
CA PRO A 111 -17.28 4.78 -14.35
C PRO A 111 -18.10 3.53 -14.08
N ASP A 112 -18.01 2.54 -14.97
CA ASP A 112 -18.61 1.23 -14.77
C ASP A 112 -18.01 0.55 -13.52
N TYR A 113 -16.71 0.71 -13.31
CA TYR A 113 -15.99 0.13 -12.18
C TYR A 113 -15.07 1.16 -11.53
N TRP A 114 -15.00 1.15 -10.20
CA TRP A 114 -13.98 1.92 -9.50
C TRP A 114 -13.46 1.23 -8.26
N LEU A 115 -12.22 1.55 -7.88
CA LEU A 115 -11.59 1.05 -6.68
C LEU A 115 -10.73 2.13 -6.02
N LEU A 116 -10.92 2.31 -4.72
CA LEU A 116 -10.10 3.15 -3.87
C LEU A 116 -9.41 2.29 -2.80
N GLU A 117 -8.08 2.38 -2.71
CA GLU A 117 -7.28 1.83 -1.61
C GLU A 117 -6.94 2.93 -0.59
N ASN A 118 -6.94 2.57 0.69
CA ASN A 118 -6.33 3.41 1.71
C ASN A 118 -5.84 2.60 2.93
N VAL A 119 -5.07 3.24 3.82
CA VAL A 119 -4.55 2.57 5.03
C VAL A 119 -5.64 2.34 6.08
N ILE A 120 -5.29 1.55 7.11
CA ILE A 120 -6.15 1.38 8.28
C ILE A 120 -6.23 2.69 9.07
N MET A 121 -7.45 3.08 9.40
CA MET A 121 -7.79 4.32 10.10
C MET A 121 -8.87 4.06 11.15
N LYS A 122 -9.19 5.08 11.96
CA LYS A 122 -10.30 5.01 12.91
C LYS A 122 -11.62 4.85 12.16
N ASP A 123 -12.59 4.18 12.79
CA ASP A 123 -13.91 3.91 12.20
C ASP A 123 -14.58 5.20 11.72
N VAL A 124 -14.57 6.27 12.54
CA VAL A 124 -15.13 7.58 12.16
C VAL A 124 -14.59 8.09 10.82
N TRP A 125 -13.28 7.97 10.58
CA TRP A 125 -12.66 8.43 9.33
C TRP A 125 -13.04 7.54 8.14
N ARG A 126 -13.06 6.23 8.37
CA ARG A 126 -13.47 5.25 7.37
C ARG A 126 -14.93 5.46 6.96
N ASP A 127 -15.79 5.73 7.93
CA ASP A 127 -17.22 5.93 7.73
C ASP A 127 -17.48 7.27 7.02
N THR A 128 -16.74 8.34 7.35
CA THR A 128 -16.75 9.59 6.58
C THR A 128 -16.34 9.38 5.13
N ILE A 129 -15.23 8.68 4.86
CA ILE A 129 -14.83 8.35 3.47
C ILE A 129 -15.95 7.60 2.75
N THR A 130 -16.54 6.61 3.42
CA THR A 130 -17.63 5.78 2.88
C THR A 130 -18.81 6.65 2.45
N GLN A 131 -19.22 7.63 3.27
CA GLN A 131 -20.35 8.52 2.98
C GLN A 131 -20.15 9.44 1.76
N HIS A 132 -18.91 9.69 1.36
CA HIS A 132 -18.60 10.54 0.20
C HIS A 132 -18.44 9.74 -1.09
N LEU A 133 -18.29 8.42 -0.99
CA LEU A 133 -18.12 7.56 -2.16
C LEU A 133 -19.49 7.19 -2.75
N PRO A 134 -19.64 7.15 -4.09
CA PRO A 134 -20.89 6.78 -4.73
C PRO A 134 -21.42 5.42 -4.25
N GLY A 135 -22.65 5.40 -3.74
CA GLY A 135 -23.31 4.19 -3.25
C GLY A 135 -22.95 3.77 -1.83
N ASN A 136 -22.15 4.56 -1.10
CA ASN A 136 -21.75 4.32 0.29
C ASN A 136 -21.24 2.88 0.56
N PRO A 137 -20.34 2.33 -0.27
CA PRO A 137 -19.99 0.92 -0.18
C PRO A 137 -19.21 0.63 1.10
N LYS A 138 -19.55 -0.49 1.76
CA LYS A 138 -18.77 -0.96 2.90
C LYS A 138 -17.38 -1.38 2.42
N PRO A 139 -16.28 -0.87 3.00
CA PRO A 139 -14.95 -1.30 2.62
C PRO A 139 -14.71 -2.75 3.01
N ILE A 140 -13.90 -3.43 2.21
CA ILE A 140 -13.31 -4.70 2.60
C ILE A 140 -11.90 -4.48 3.14
N PHE A 141 -11.51 -5.34 4.07
CA PHE A 141 -10.18 -5.34 4.66
C PHE A 141 -9.35 -6.46 4.05
N ILE A 142 -8.15 -6.14 3.58
CA ILE A 142 -7.19 -7.14 3.11
C ILE A 142 -5.85 -6.88 3.79
N ASP A 143 -5.28 -7.93 4.37
CA ASP A 143 -3.86 -7.97 4.75
C ASP A 143 -3.10 -8.72 3.66
N SER A 144 -2.10 -8.08 3.04
CA SER A 144 -1.24 -8.75 2.06
C SER A 144 -0.59 -10.02 2.59
N ALA A 145 -0.55 -10.24 3.91
CA ALA A 145 -0.09 -11.47 4.54
C ALA A 145 -0.85 -12.73 4.05
N VAL A 146 -2.07 -12.61 3.52
CA VAL A 146 -2.79 -13.76 2.93
C VAL A 146 -2.29 -14.14 1.53
N LEU A 147 -1.60 -13.23 0.84
CA LEU A 147 -1.11 -13.41 -0.54
C LEU A 147 0.42 -13.45 -0.66
N ALA A 148 1.13 -12.76 0.23
CA ALA A 148 2.58 -12.57 0.20
C ALA A 148 3.16 -12.62 1.62
N PRO A 149 4.48 -12.85 1.79
CA PRO A 149 5.15 -12.86 3.09
C PRO A 149 5.38 -11.44 3.66
N SER A 150 4.37 -10.56 3.57
CA SER A 150 4.45 -9.18 4.05
C SER A 150 3.13 -8.75 4.67
N MET A 151 3.21 -8.20 5.89
CA MET A 151 2.05 -7.61 6.56
C MET A 151 1.80 -6.20 6.06
N ARG A 152 0.67 -6.03 5.35
CA ARG A 152 0.23 -4.73 4.81
C ARG A 152 -1.29 -4.73 4.78
N LYS A 153 -1.86 -4.21 5.86
CA LYS A 153 -3.30 -4.07 6.07
C LYS A 153 -3.84 -2.84 5.37
N ARG A 154 -4.90 -2.98 4.58
CA ARG A 154 -5.52 -1.91 3.79
C ARG A 154 -7.03 -2.06 3.71
N ASN A 155 -7.70 -0.91 3.60
CA ASN A 155 -9.11 -0.80 3.27
C ASN A 155 -9.25 -0.64 1.76
N TYR A 156 -10.25 -1.30 1.18
CA TYR A 156 -10.60 -1.18 -0.23
C TYR A 156 -12.08 -0.88 -0.35
N TRP A 157 -12.41 0.21 -1.03
CA TRP A 157 -13.78 0.55 -1.45
C TRP A 157 -13.91 0.32 -2.94
N SER A 158 -15.04 -0.21 -3.37
CA SER A 158 -15.37 -0.35 -4.79
C SER A 158 -16.87 -0.49 -4.99
N ASN A 159 -17.34 -0.36 -6.22
CA ASN A 159 -18.73 -0.64 -6.61
C ASN A 159 -18.97 -2.07 -7.12
N PHE A 160 -17.95 -2.93 -7.16
CA PHE A 160 -18.05 -4.25 -7.77
C PHE A 160 -17.62 -5.40 -6.85
N ILE A 161 -16.97 -5.11 -5.73
CA ILE A 161 -16.61 -6.14 -4.75
C ILE A 161 -17.69 -6.18 -3.67
N PRO A 162 -18.35 -7.34 -3.46
CA PRO A 162 -19.41 -7.42 -2.45
C PRO A 162 -18.82 -7.32 -1.04
N ALA A 163 -19.59 -6.76 -0.11
CA ALA A 163 -19.13 -6.47 1.25
C ALA A 163 -18.73 -7.72 2.07
N ASN A 164 -19.21 -8.90 1.68
CA ASN A 164 -18.87 -10.19 2.28
C ASN A 164 -17.72 -10.91 1.55
N PHE A 165 -17.06 -10.26 0.61
CA PHE A 165 -15.93 -10.86 -0.10
C PHE A 165 -14.78 -11.18 0.85
N THR A 166 -14.26 -12.40 0.74
CA THR A 166 -13.11 -12.88 1.51
C THR A 166 -12.04 -13.41 0.59
N ILE A 167 -10.79 -13.00 0.81
CA ILE A 167 -9.63 -13.58 0.13
C ILE A 167 -9.15 -14.78 0.92
N THR A 168 -9.04 -15.92 0.25
CA THR A 168 -8.39 -17.12 0.80
C THR A 168 -6.94 -17.19 0.37
N THR A 169 -6.07 -17.69 1.24
CA THR A 169 -4.66 -17.95 0.92
C THR A 169 -4.55 -18.94 -0.25
N PRO A 170 -3.88 -18.58 -1.36
CA PRO A 170 -3.64 -19.51 -2.45
C PRO A 170 -2.79 -20.69 -2.01
N LYS A 171 -3.08 -21.91 -2.52
CA LYS A 171 -2.29 -23.11 -2.24
C LYS A 171 -0.81 -22.96 -2.59
N ASN A 172 -0.51 -22.17 -3.62
CA ASN A 172 0.83 -21.88 -4.12
C ASN A 172 1.42 -20.58 -3.56
N LYS A 173 0.96 -20.12 -2.39
CA LYS A 173 1.54 -18.95 -1.74
C LYS A 173 3.04 -19.20 -1.46
N LYS A 174 3.86 -18.31 -2.00
CA LYS A 174 5.31 -18.32 -1.81
C LYS A 174 5.71 -18.02 -0.36
N SER A 175 6.68 -18.76 0.16
CA SER A 175 7.32 -18.51 1.46
C SER A 175 8.20 -17.27 1.41
N PHE A 176 8.56 -16.71 2.57
CA PHE A 176 9.50 -15.61 2.66
C PHE A 176 10.85 -15.96 2.02
N SER A 177 11.39 -17.14 2.36
CA SER A 177 12.68 -17.63 1.86
C SER A 177 12.75 -17.69 0.33
N SER A 178 11.64 -17.94 -0.36
CA SER A 178 11.60 -18.00 -1.83
C SER A 178 11.79 -16.64 -2.53
N TYR A 179 11.78 -15.54 -1.79
CA TYR A 179 12.08 -14.19 -2.29
C TYR A 179 13.52 -13.76 -2.02
N LEU A 180 14.31 -14.55 -1.28
CA LEU A 180 15.72 -14.29 -1.09
C LEU A 180 16.51 -14.74 -2.31
N ASP A 181 17.50 -13.95 -2.72
CA ASP A 181 18.41 -14.32 -3.81
C ASP A 181 19.45 -15.33 -3.29
N PRO A 182 19.38 -16.61 -3.69
CA PRO A 182 20.30 -17.63 -3.19
C PRO A 182 21.74 -17.39 -3.66
N SER A 183 21.96 -16.65 -4.75
CA SER A 183 23.31 -16.32 -5.22
C SER A 183 24.04 -15.34 -4.28
N GLN A 184 23.28 -14.57 -3.51
CA GLN A 184 23.79 -13.62 -2.52
C GLN A 184 24.04 -14.29 -1.16
N ASP A 185 23.47 -15.47 -0.91
CA ASP A 185 23.66 -16.21 0.34
C ASP A 185 24.66 -17.36 0.20
N LYS A 186 25.94 -17.04 0.41
CA LYS A 186 27.02 -18.03 0.45
C LYS A 186 27.11 -18.80 1.77
N SER A 187 26.26 -18.48 2.75
CA SER A 187 26.37 -18.99 4.12
C SER A 187 25.51 -20.22 4.40
N GLY A 188 24.51 -20.50 3.56
CA GLY A 188 23.53 -21.58 3.76
C GLY A 188 22.66 -21.37 5.02
N ARG A 189 22.59 -20.16 5.56
CA ARG A 189 21.90 -19.86 6.82
C ARG A 189 20.43 -19.59 6.59
N SER A 190 19.60 -19.96 7.57
CA SER A 190 18.18 -19.60 7.56
C SER A 190 18.02 -18.15 8.01
N TRP A 191 17.75 -17.27 7.04
CA TRP A 191 17.48 -15.86 7.28
C TRP A 191 16.05 -15.62 7.73
N LYS A 192 15.89 -14.78 8.75
CA LYS A 192 14.60 -14.38 9.31
C LYS A 192 14.41 -12.88 9.18
N PRO A 193 13.17 -12.42 8.94
CA PRO A 193 12.81 -11.03 9.07
C PRO A 193 13.15 -10.48 10.46
N ALA A 194 13.84 -9.34 10.50
CA ALA A 194 14.19 -8.64 11.72
C ALA A 194 14.12 -7.12 11.53
N ASN A 195 14.25 -6.39 12.64
CA ASN A 195 14.28 -4.94 12.64
C ASN A 195 15.17 -4.39 13.74
N ILE A 196 15.88 -3.30 13.45
CA ILE A 196 16.57 -2.51 14.48
C ILE A 196 15.66 -1.36 14.87
N VAL A 197 15.45 -1.20 16.17
CA VAL A 197 14.57 -0.17 16.72
C VAL A 197 15.11 0.35 18.04
N GLY A 198 14.95 1.65 18.25
CA GLY A 198 15.09 2.26 19.57
C GLY A 198 13.97 1.79 20.51
N ARG A 199 14.34 1.29 21.68
CA ARG A 199 13.42 0.89 22.75
C ARG A 199 13.91 1.38 24.10
N LYS A 200 12.97 1.86 24.92
CA LYS A 200 13.22 2.08 26.34
C LYS A 200 12.97 0.77 27.08
N LEU A 201 14.03 0.18 27.62
CA LEU A 201 13.98 -1.09 28.32
C LEU A 201 14.39 -0.90 29.78
N ASP A 202 13.65 -1.50 30.71
CA ASP A 202 14.11 -1.57 32.11
C ASP A 202 15.23 -2.61 32.29
N SER A 203 15.75 -2.73 33.53
CA SER A 203 16.82 -3.68 33.87
C SER A 203 16.47 -5.14 33.62
N LYS A 204 15.19 -5.48 33.42
CA LYS A 204 14.69 -6.82 33.07
C LYS A 204 14.44 -6.99 31.57
N GLY A 205 14.77 -5.99 30.75
CA GLY A 205 14.54 -6.01 29.29
C GLY A 205 13.07 -5.80 28.90
N VAL A 206 12.22 -5.35 29.83
CA VAL A 206 10.80 -5.10 29.58
C VAL A 206 10.63 -3.69 29.00
N ARG A 207 9.71 -3.56 28.03
CA ARG A 207 9.46 -2.31 27.30
C ARG A 207 8.75 -1.29 28.20
N LYS A 208 9.30 -0.07 28.25
CA LYS A 208 8.81 1.07 29.06
C LYS A 208 8.83 2.38 28.23
N ASP A 209 8.14 2.38 27.10
CA ASP A 209 8.20 3.48 26.12
C ASP A 209 7.82 4.86 26.69
N TYR A 210 6.93 4.89 27.67
CA TYR A 210 6.41 6.13 28.25
C TYR A 210 7.23 6.63 29.44
N ASP A 211 8.20 5.86 29.91
CA ASP A 211 9.06 6.28 31.02
C ASP A 211 10.11 7.28 30.49
N PRO A 212 10.07 8.57 30.87
CA PRO A 212 11.04 9.55 30.38
C PRO A 212 12.46 9.28 30.88
N ASN A 213 12.64 8.57 31.99
CA ASN A 213 13.92 8.37 32.66
C ASN A 213 14.75 7.24 32.04
N ILE A 214 14.10 6.36 31.27
CA ILE A 214 14.78 5.25 30.61
C ILE A 214 15.34 5.73 29.27
N LYS A 215 16.66 5.60 29.11
CA LYS A 215 17.34 5.90 27.84
C LYS A 215 16.90 4.93 26.75
N ILE A 216 16.87 5.42 25.52
CA ILE A 216 16.61 4.57 24.35
C ILE A 216 17.86 3.72 24.11
N THR A 217 17.66 2.41 24.02
CA THR A 217 18.67 1.45 23.59
C THR A 217 18.30 0.91 22.22
N GLN A 218 19.29 0.73 21.34
CA GLN A 218 19.09 0.08 20.06
C GLN A 218 18.94 -1.42 20.25
N VAL A 219 17.89 -1.99 19.65
CA VAL A 219 17.54 -3.40 19.82
C VAL A 219 17.27 -4.02 18.47
N LEU A 220 18.00 -5.10 18.16
CA LEU A 220 17.61 -6.02 17.10
C LEU A 220 16.46 -6.88 17.60
N THR A 221 15.34 -6.81 16.91
CA THR A 221 14.20 -7.69 17.17
C THR A 221 14.05 -8.65 16.00
N VAL A 222 14.28 -9.94 16.25
CA VAL A 222 13.97 -10.98 15.26
C VAL A 222 12.50 -11.35 15.39
N ARG A 223 11.77 -11.40 14.27
CA ARG A 223 10.32 -11.67 14.30
C ARG A 223 10.04 -13.03 14.94
N LYS A 224 8.95 -13.09 15.72
CA LYS A 224 8.40 -14.38 16.19
C LYS A 224 7.93 -15.24 15.02
N ASN A 225 7.26 -14.65 14.05
CA ASN A 225 6.90 -15.32 12.79
C ASN A 225 8.00 -15.08 11.75
N ALA A 226 8.75 -16.12 11.43
CA ALA A 226 9.87 -16.09 10.48
C ALA A 226 9.43 -15.90 9.01
N GLU A 227 8.14 -16.03 8.71
CA GLU A 227 7.61 -15.99 7.34
C GLU A 227 6.96 -14.65 6.97
N LEU A 228 6.91 -13.67 7.88
CA LEU A 228 6.22 -12.40 7.65
C LEU A 228 7.12 -11.19 7.91
N LEU A 229 7.38 -10.45 6.83
CA LEU A 229 8.01 -9.13 6.88
C LEU A 229 7.00 -8.06 7.31
N ASN A 230 7.52 -6.90 7.73
CA ASN A 230 6.69 -5.69 7.70
C ASN A 230 6.60 -5.25 6.25
N CYS A 231 5.58 -4.47 5.93
CA CYS A 231 5.62 -3.68 4.71
C CYS A 231 6.93 -2.90 4.65
N LEU A 232 7.67 -3.04 3.55
CA LEU A 232 8.77 -2.14 3.23
C LEU A 232 8.15 -0.76 3.02
N THR A 233 8.51 0.19 3.87
CA THR A 233 8.00 1.57 3.81
C THR A 233 9.16 2.54 3.72
N THR A 234 8.89 3.72 3.16
CA THR A 234 9.83 4.85 3.16
C THR A 234 10.09 5.42 4.55
N VAL A 235 9.22 5.12 5.52
CA VAL A 235 9.43 5.45 6.94
C VAL A 235 10.38 4.39 7.51
N GLN A 236 11.52 4.83 8.05
CA GLN A 236 12.58 4.01 8.64
C GLN A 236 12.03 3.03 9.68
N LYS A 237 11.69 1.84 9.22
CA LYS A 237 11.65 0.62 10.01
C LYS A 237 12.62 -0.30 9.31
N ASP A 238 13.86 -0.31 9.78
CA ASP A 238 14.90 -1.18 9.23
C ASP A 238 14.31 -2.57 9.10
N THR A 239 14.12 -3.02 7.86
CA THR A 239 13.73 -4.39 7.58
C THR A 239 15.00 -5.06 7.15
N ILE A 240 15.59 -5.78 8.11
CA ILE A 240 16.87 -6.46 7.94
C ILE A 240 16.65 -7.96 8.04
N LEU A 241 17.66 -8.70 7.61
CA LEU A 241 17.71 -10.14 7.76
C LEU A 241 18.60 -10.50 8.94
N SER A 242 18.17 -11.48 9.73
CA SER A 242 18.93 -11.99 10.85
C SER A 242 18.97 -13.51 10.84
N VAL A 243 20.11 -14.07 11.22
CA VAL A 243 20.30 -15.52 11.40
C VAL A 243 19.96 -15.97 12.82
N HIS A 244 19.70 -15.02 13.73
CA HIS A 244 19.42 -15.29 15.14
C HIS A 244 18.05 -15.96 15.35
N PRO A 245 17.83 -16.64 16.49
CA PRO A 245 16.53 -17.19 16.88
C PRO A 245 15.36 -16.20 16.79
N SER A 246 14.20 -16.70 16.31
CA SER A 246 12.95 -15.94 16.19
C SER A 246 12.38 -15.56 17.56
N GLY A 247 11.82 -14.36 17.68
CA GLY A 247 11.19 -13.89 18.92
C GLY A 247 12.17 -13.37 19.97
N THR A 248 13.46 -13.32 19.66
CA THR A 248 14.50 -12.83 20.56
C THR A 248 14.82 -11.34 20.30
N LYS A 249 15.21 -10.64 21.37
CA LYS A 249 15.74 -9.28 21.33
C LYS A 249 17.22 -9.29 21.68
N TYR A 250 18.04 -8.63 20.87
CA TYR A 250 19.46 -8.44 21.12
C TYR A 250 19.71 -6.96 21.37
N ILE A 251 20.36 -6.65 22.48
CA ILE A 251 20.58 -5.28 22.97
C ILE A 251 21.94 -4.78 22.47
N ASP A 252 22.03 -3.49 22.15
CA ASP A 252 23.27 -2.79 21.80
C ASP A 252 23.99 -3.31 20.54
N VAL A 253 23.20 -3.59 19.50
CA VAL A 253 23.62 -4.32 18.29
C VAL A 253 24.66 -3.59 17.42
N TYR A 254 24.99 -2.34 17.73
CA TYR A 254 26.01 -1.57 17.02
C TYR A 254 27.37 -1.51 17.75
N ASN A 255 27.44 -1.94 19.02
CA ASN A 255 28.66 -1.90 19.83
C ASN A 255 29.26 -3.29 20.08
N THR A 256 28.78 -4.32 19.39
CA THR A 256 29.32 -5.69 19.40
C THR A 256 30.20 -5.96 18.19
#